data_AF-A0A1G3QQC5-F1
#
_entry.id   AF-A0A1G3QQC5-F1
#
_cell.length_a   1.000
_cell.length_b   1.000
_cell.length_c   1.000
_cell.angle_alpha   90.00
_cell.angle_beta   90.00
_cell.angle_gamma   90.00
#
_symmetry.space_group_name_H-M   'P 1'
#
loop_
_entity.id
_entity.type
_entity.pdbx_description
1 polymer ?
#
loop_
_entity_poly.entity_id
_entity_poly.type
_entity_poly.pdbx_seq_one_letter_code
_entity_poly.pdbx_strand_id
1 'polypeptide(L)'
;MMKKVLRAFGIAAVGAIVVILWACAGTPETISHEEAWSRFVGQWTNPEAIGGRDFPEEHVYEADLTAKILPFRAYPERILVLKVKPRKSWVDTEGYIYCQVHLQYLEGWQMQMSEVAALMRVDKLGRTLEMNWIQGIPEEGATTKRAYKNLERIDPELGKKLGSLTTYWIYYRK
;
A
#
# COMPACT_ATOMS: atom_id res chain seq x y z
N MET A 1 -9.02 -56.31 5.96
CA MET A 1 -8.14 -55.46 6.81
C MET A 1 -7.33 -54.42 6.00
N MET A 2 -6.87 -54.71 4.78
CA MET A 2 -6.10 -53.79 3.91
C MET A 2 -6.76 -52.45 3.53
N LYS A 3 -8.10 -52.38 3.38
CA LYS A 3 -8.80 -51.14 2.95
C LYS A 3 -8.71 -49.98 3.96
N LYS A 4 -8.51 -50.26 5.26
CA LYS A 4 -8.39 -49.22 6.29
C LYS A 4 -6.98 -48.60 6.32
N VAL A 5 -5.96 -49.39 6.01
CA VAL A 5 -4.56 -48.96 5.96
C VAL A 5 -4.32 -48.05 4.76
N LEU A 6 -4.83 -48.40 3.56
CA LEU A 6 -4.73 -47.54 2.37
C LEU A 6 -5.39 -46.16 2.54
N ARG A 7 -6.50 -46.07 3.28
CA ARG A 7 -7.16 -44.79 3.56
C ARG A 7 -6.34 -43.89 4.50
N ALA A 8 -5.66 -44.48 5.49
CA ALA A 8 -4.78 -43.73 6.39
C ALA A 8 -3.55 -43.17 5.67
N PHE A 9 -2.94 -43.95 4.77
CA PHE A 9 -1.83 -43.47 3.94
C PHE A 9 -2.25 -42.38 2.94
N GLY A 10 -3.44 -42.48 2.35
CA GLY A 10 -3.98 -41.44 1.47
C GLY A 10 -4.22 -40.10 2.17
N ILE A 11 -4.72 -40.12 3.40
CA ILE A 11 -4.95 -38.89 4.20
C ILE A 11 -3.62 -38.27 4.65
N ALA A 12 -2.65 -39.08 5.07
CA ALA A 12 -1.32 -38.59 5.46
C ALA A 12 -0.55 -37.99 4.27
N ALA A 13 -0.64 -38.59 3.08
CA ALA A 13 0.00 -38.08 1.87
C ALA A 13 -0.61 -36.75 1.41
N VAL A 14 -1.94 -36.62 1.44
CA VAL A 14 -2.62 -35.35 1.13
C VAL A 14 -2.28 -34.28 2.18
N GLY A 15 -2.24 -34.64 3.46
CA GLY A 15 -1.82 -33.73 4.54
C GLY A 15 -0.39 -33.24 4.37
N ALA A 16 0.55 -34.12 4.02
CA ALA A 16 1.94 -33.76 3.76
C ALA A 16 2.09 -32.85 2.53
N ILE A 17 1.34 -33.12 1.44
CA ILE A 17 1.35 -32.26 0.24
C ILE A 17 0.80 -30.87 0.56
N VAL A 18 -0.28 -30.75 1.35
CA VAL A 18 -0.83 -29.45 1.76
C VAL A 18 0.18 -28.66 2.61
N VAL A 19 0.89 -29.32 3.53
CA VAL A 19 1.91 -28.68 4.37
C VAL A 19 3.14 -28.25 3.55
N ILE A 20 3.58 -29.08 2.60
CA ILE A 20 4.70 -28.75 1.70
C ILE A 20 4.33 -27.59 0.77
N LEU A 21 3.10 -27.57 0.23
CA LEU A 21 2.61 -26.46 -0.58
C LEU A 21 2.48 -25.16 0.23
N TRP A 22 2.10 -25.25 1.50
CA TRP A 22 2.09 -24.11 2.42
C TRP A 22 3.49 -23.60 2.77
N ALA A 23 4.48 -24.50 2.88
CA ALA A 23 5.87 -24.12 3.12
C ALA A 23 6.56 -23.55 1.86
N CYS A 24 6.12 -23.92 0.66
CA CYS A 24 6.62 -23.36 -0.61
C CYS A 24 5.98 -22.01 -0.97
N ALA A 25 4.78 -21.71 -0.46
CA ALA A 25 4.20 -20.38 -0.54
C ALA A 25 4.89 -19.50 0.52
N GLY A 26 6.00 -18.86 0.14
CA GLY A 26 6.77 -18.00 1.04
C GLY A 26 5.85 -17.02 1.80
N THR A 27 6.04 -16.89 3.10
CA THR A 27 5.32 -15.90 3.89
C THR A 27 5.93 -14.53 3.64
N PRO A 28 5.12 -13.45 3.50
CA PRO A 28 5.64 -12.10 3.41
C PRO A 28 6.62 -11.80 4.55
N GLU A 29 7.77 -11.22 4.20
CA GLU A 29 8.82 -10.88 5.15
C GLU A 29 8.54 -9.49 5.72
N THR A 30 8.44 -9.39 7.05
CA THR A 30 8.32 -8.08 7.71
C THR A 30 9.69 -7.40 7.69
N ILE A 31 9.73 -6.14 7.26
CA ILE A 31 10.95 -5.31 7.21
C ILE A 31 10.78 -4.05 8.06
N SER A 32 11.89 -3.35 8.33
CA SER A 32 11.82 -2.08 9.07
C SER A 32 11.12 -0.99 8.25
N HIS A 33 10.58 0.01 8.94
CA HIS A 33 9.95 1.15 8.28
C HIS A 33 10.96 2.00 7.54
N GLU A 34 12.18 2.14 8.05
CA GLU A 34 13.26 2.88 7.42
C GLU A 34 13.68 2.23 6.11
N GLU A 35 13.85 0.89 6.12
CA GLU A 35 14.19 0.13 4.93
C GLU A 35 13.08 0.26 3.88
N ALA A 36 11.83 0.05 4.29
CA ALA A 36 10.69 0.19 3.38
C ALA A 36 10.61 1.61 2.82
N TRP A 37 10.63 2.63 3.69
CA TRP A 37 10.44 4.03 3.31
C TRP A 37 11.50 4.53 2.34
N SER A 38 12.76 4.09 2.49
CA SER A 38 13.84 4.43 1.56
C SER A 38 13.51 4.13 0.09
N ARG A 39 12.61 3.18 -0.17
CA ARG A 39 12.17 2.75 -1.50
C ARG A 39 11.10 3.67 -2.08
N PHE A 40 10.34 4.34 -1.22
CA PHE A 40 9.32 5.31 -1.60
C PHE A 40 9.91 6.71 -1.82
N VAL A 41 11.05 7.03 -1.19
CA VAL A 41 11.72 8.33 -1.35
C VAL A 41 12.01 8.62 -2.83
N GLY A 42 11.62 9.82 -3.26
CA GLY A 42 11.76 10.29 -4.63
C GLY A 42 10.54 11.05 -5.14
N GLN A 43 10.61 11.44 -6.41
CA GLN A 43 9.54 12.12 -7.12
C GLN A 43 8.81 11.12 -8.04
N TRP A 44 7.49 11.16 -7.98
CA TRP A 44 6.58 10.25 -8.65
C TRP A 44 5.52 11.05 -9.38
N THR A 45 5.16 10.64 -10.59
CA THR A 45 4.21 11.35 -11.45
C THR A 45 3.08 10.43 -11.87
N ASN A 46 1.84 10.91 -11.76
CA ASN A 46 0.68 10.22 -12.32
C ASN A 46 0.23 10.91 -13.62
N PRO A 47 0.50 10.32 -14.79
CA PRO A 47 0.11 10.90 -16.07
C PRO A 47 -1.37 10.67 -16.44
N GLU A 48 -2.06 9.75 -15.76
CA GLU A 48 -3.36 9.21 -16.18
C GLU A 48 -4.56 9.76 -15.42
N ALA A 49 -4.38 10.62 -14.41
CA ALA A 49 -5.29 10.60 -13.27
C ALA A 49 -6.80 10.55 -13.63
N ILE A 50 -7.51 9.64 -12.99
CA ILE A 50 -8.86 9.30 -13.41
C ILE A 50 -9.81 10.26 -12.69
N GLY A 51 -10.72 10.90 -13.42
CA GLY A 51 -11.84 11.67 -12.82
C GLY A 51 -11.81 13.20 -12.94
N GLY A 52 -11.22 13.76 -13.99
CA GLY A 52 -11.42 15.18 -14.36
C GLY A 52 -10.75 16.21 -13.45
N ARG A 53 -9.68 15.83 -12.74
CA ARG A 53 -8.78 16.78 -12.07
C ARG A 53 -7.65 17.15 -13.03
N ASP A 54 -7.27 18.41 -13.11
CA ASP A 54 -6.24 18.87 -14.06
C ASP A 54 -4.89 18.14 -13.87
N PHE A 55 -4.39 17.48 -14.93
CA PHE A 55 -3.22 16.58 -14.94
C PHE A 55 -1.91 17.25 -15.33
N PRO A 56 -0.72 16.73 -14.91
CA PRO A 56 -0.47 15.62 -13.97
C PRO A 56 -0.29 16.04 -12.49
N GLU A 57 -0.59 15.11 -11.58
CA GLU A 57 -0.31 15.21 -10.14
C GLU A 57 1.07 14.61 -9.85
N GLU A 58 1.95 15.38 -9.18
CA GLU A 58 3.29 14.92 -8.80
C GLU A 58 3.35 14.73 -7.28
N HIS A 59 3.88 13.59 -6.84
CA HIS A 59 4.13 13.29 -5.43
C HIS A 59 5.63 13.27 -5.16
N VAL A 60 6.06 13.97 -4.12
CA VAL A 60 7.44 13.93 -3.63
C VAL A 60 7.43 13.34 -2.23
N TYR A 61 8.11 12.22 -2.04
CA TYR A 61 8.31 11.61 -0.72
C TYR A 61 9.75 11.84 -0.28
N GLU A 62 9.90 12.43 0.91
CA GLU A 62 11.17 12.83 1.49
C GLU A 62 11.62 11.84 2.57
N ALA A 63 12.94 11.77 2.81
CA ALA A 63 13.53 10.80 3.73
C ALA A 63 13.15 11.04 5.20
N ASP A 64 12.73 12.26 5.53
CA ASP A 64 12.30 12.71 6.85
C ASP A 64 10.82 12.38 7.17
N LEU A 65 10.19 11.52 6.36
CA LEU A 65 8.78 11.17 6.43
C LEU A 65 7.83 12.35 6.14
N THR A 66 8.27 13.29 5.31
CA THR A 66 7.40 14.30 4.71
C THR A 66 6.97 13.88 3.29
N ALA A 67 5.75 14.20 2.91
CA ALA A 67 5.25 14.04 1.55
C ALA A 67 4.66 15.35 1.04
N LYS A 68 4.91 15.66 -0.24
CA LYS A 68 4.35 16.82 -0.94
C LYS A 68 3.55 16.33 -2.12
N ILE A 69 2.28 16.72 -2.18
CA ILE A 69 1.40 16.50 -3.32
C ILE A 69 1.34 17.83 -4.07
N LEU A 70 1.99 17.85 -5.22
CA LEU A 70 2.11 19.01 -6.08
C LEU A 70 0.95 18.98 -7.10
N PRO A 71 0.12 20.04 -7.13
CA PRO A 71 -0.89 20.20 -8.16
C PRO A 71 -0.23 20.39 -9.53
N PHE A 72 -1.02 20.26 -10.60
CA PHE A 72 -0.57 20.64 -11.93
C PHE A 72 0.04 22.05 -11.94
N ARG A 73 1.06 22.27 -12.79
CA ARG A 73 1.89 23.49 -12.86
C ARG A 73 1.13 24.82 -12.92
N ALA A 74 -0.14 24.81 -13.29
CA ALA A 74 -1.00 25.99 -13.33
C ALA A 74 -1.35 26.55 -11.93
N TYR A 75 -1.24 25.76 -10.85
CA TYR A 75 -1.65 26.16 -9.50
C TYR A 75 -0.56 25.90 -8.44
N PRO A 76 0.66 26.46 -8.59
CA PRO A 76 1.78 26.18 -7.69
C PRO A 76 1.52 26.56 -6.22
N GLU A 77 0.51 27.39 -5.94
CA GLU A 77 0.08 27.76 -4.60
C GLU A 77 -0.71 26.66 -3.86
N ARG A 78 -1.10 25.58 -4.55
CA ARG A 78 -1.96 24.51 -3.99
C ARG A 78 -1.20 23.27 -3.54
N ILE A 79 0.07 23.42 -3.15
CA ILE A 79 0.87 22.32 -2.61
C ILE A 79 0.26 21.83 -1.30
N LEU A 80 0.08 20.52 -1.21
CA LEU A 80 -0.36 19.84 0.00
C LEU A 80 0.85 19.15 0.64
N VAL A 81 1.12 19.46 1.90
CA VAL A 81 2.22 18.83 2.65
C VAL A 81 1.66 17.96 3.77
N LEU A 82 2.14 16.73 3.82
CA LEU A 82 1.67 15.69 4.71
C LEU A 82 2.84 15.15 5.53
N LYS A 83 2.62 14.95 6.82
CA LYS A 83 3.45 14.09 7.65
C LYS A 83 3.05 12.64 7.43
N VAL A 84 4.03 11.79 7.18
CA VAL A 84 3.86 10.36 6.99
C VAL A 84 4.23 9.64 8.29
N LYS A 85 3.38 8.70 8.73
CA LYS A 85 3.66 7.83 9.87
C LYS A 85 3.52 6.37 9.43
N PRO A 86 4.63 5.68 9.12
CA PRO A 86 4.61 4.25 8.84
C PRO A 86 4.01 3.45 10.01
N ARG A 87 3.24 2.41 9.69
CA ARG A 87 2.62 1.52 10.69
C ARG A 87 2.97 0.06 10.53
N LYS A 88 3.09 -0.39 9.28
CA LYS A 88 3.40 -1.78 8.93
C LYS A 88 4.13 -1.80 7.59
N SER A 89 5.21 -2.56 7.51
CA SER A 89 6.01 -2.70 6.30
C SER A 89 6.38 -4.16 6.07
N TRP A 90 6.32 -4.60 4.82
CA TRP A 90 6.67 -5.96 4.44
C TRP A 90 7.08 -6.04 2.97
N VAL A 91 7.76 -7.12 2.63
CA VAL A 91 8.08 -7.52 1.27
C VAL A 91 7.29 -8.79 0.96
N ASP A 92 6.61 -8.84 -0.18
CA ASP A 92 5.93 -10.07 -0.61
C ASP A 92 6.89 -11.02 -1.33
N THR A 93 6.38 -12.20 -1.70
CA THR A 93 7.16 -13.24 -2.39
C THR A 93 7.63 -12.83 -3.79
N GLU A 94 7.03 -11.81 -4.39
CA GLU A 94 7.41 -11.30 -5.71
C GLU A 94 8.44 -10.15 -5.62
N GLY A 95 8.72 -9.68 -4.40
CA GLY A 95 9.67 -8.61 -4.12
C GLY A 95 9.05 -7.22 -4.14
N TYR A 96 7.72 -7.09 -4.13
CA TYR A 96 7.08 -5.79 -3.92
C TYR A 96 7.22 -5.37 -2.47
N ILE A 97 7.40 -4.07 -2.29
CA ILE A 97 7.61 -3.46 -0.98
C ILE A 97 6.37 -2.68 -0.60
N TYR A 98 5.80 -3.00 0.55
CA TYR A 98 4.56 -2.41 1.04
C TYR A 98 4.84 -1.56 2.27
N CYS A 99 4.09 -0.46 2.37
CA CYS A 99 4.02 0.34 3.58
C CYS A 99 2.59 0.81 3.83
N GLN A 100 2.05 0.45 4.98
CA GLN A 100 0.88 1.14 5.54
C GLN A 100 1.34 2.41 6.21
N VAL A 101 0.70 3.52 5.86
CA VAL A 101 1.04 4.83 6.40
C VAL A 101 -0.20 5.58 6.83
N HIS A 102 -0.05 6.37 7.89
CA HIS A 102 -0.97 7.43 8.24
C HIS A 102 -0.45 8.73 7.66
N LEU A 103 -1.27 9.45 6.89
CA LEU A 103 -0.95 10.75 6.35
C LEU A 103 -1.72 11.80 7.15
N GLN A 104 -0.98 12.68 7.80
CA GLN A 104 -1.54 13.78 8.57
C GLN A 104 -1.22 15.09 7.87
N TYR A 105 -2.24 15.93 7.69
CA TYR A 105 -2.06 17.24 7.10
C TYR A 105 -1.14 18.12 7.94
N LEU A 106 -0.18 18.79 7.29
CA LEU A 106 0.65 19.83 7.91
C LEU A 106 0.27 21.22 7.41
N GLU A 107 0.22 21.41 6.09
CA GLU A 107 -0.02 22.71 5.44
C GLU A 107 -0.58 22.55 4.01
N GLY A 108 -1.18 23.62 3.47
CA GLY A 108 -1.74 23.64 2.11
C GLY A 108 -3.11 24.36 1.96
N TRP A 109 -3.75 24.20 0.80
CA TRP A 109 -5.02 24.86 0.46
C TRP A 109 -6.27 24.11 0.94
N GLN A 110 -6.15 22.81 1.25
CA GLN A 110 -7.28 21.92 1.52
C GLN A 110 -7.34 21.54 3.01
N MET A 111 -7.57 22.55 3.87
CA MET A 111 -7.59 22.43 5.34
C MET A 111 -8.66 21.48 5.92
N GLN A 112 -9.57 20.94 5.10
CA GLN A 112 -10.64 20.03 5.55
C GLN A 112 -10.28 18.54 5.45
N MET A 113 -9.15 18.18 4.83
CA MET A 113 -8.65 16.81 4.91
C MET A 113 -7.87 16.63 6.19
N SER A 114 -8.50 16.11 7.24
CA SER A 114 -7.84 15.96 8.54
C SER A 114 -6.74 14.90 8.49
N GLU A 115 -7.09 13.66 8.13
CA GLU A 115 -6.19 12.51 8.23
C GLU A 115 -6.59 11.39 7.27
N VAL A 116 -5.61 10.62 6.80
CA VAL A 116 -5.79 9.57 5.81
C VAL A 116 -5.03 8.30 6.24
N ALA A 117 -5.68 7.15 6.15
CA ALA A 117 -5.00 5.85 6.19
C ALA A 117 -4.71 5.39 4.76
N ALA A 118 -3.47 5.01 4.47
CA ALA A 118 -3.06 4.58 3.14
C ALA A 118 -2.25 3.28 3.15
N LEU A 119 -2.34 2.54 2.04
CA LEU A 119 -1.46 1.44 1.69
C LEU A 119 -0.70 1.85 0.43
N MET A 120 0.63 1.83 0.52
CA MET A 120 1.52 2.13 -0.59
C MET A 120 2.30 0.88 -0.98
N ARG A 121 2.53 0.69 -2.28
CA ARG A 121 3.31 -0.42 -2.85
C ARG A 121 4.31 0.10 -3.87
N VAL A 122 5.56 -0.34 -3.79
CA VAL A 122 6.57 -0.10 -4.81
C VAL A 122 7.00 -1.43 -5.42
N ASP A 123 7.14 -1.46 -6.75
CA ASP A 123 7.63 -2.65 -7.45
C ASP A 123 9.08 -2.98 -7.10
N LYS A 124 9.46 -4.24 -7.34
CA LYS A 124 10.83 -4.74 -7.04
C LYS A 124 11.95 -3.95 -7.73
N LEU A 125 11.64 -3.22 -8.80
CA LEU A 125 12.59 -2.40 -9.56
C LEU A 125 12.61 -0.93 -9.10
N GLY A 126 11.72 -0.55 -8.18
CA GLY A 126 11.56 0.82 -7.71
C GLY A 126 10.92 1.77 -8.73
N ARG A 127 10.26 1.28 -9.79
CA ARG A 127 9.82 2.11 -10.94
C ARG A 127 8.39 2.59 -10.83
N THR A 128 7.54 1.76 -10.25
CA THR A 128 6.10 2.02 -10.10
C THR A 128 5.76 2.13 -8.63
N LEU A 129 5.04 3.19 -8.28
CA LEU A 129 4.40 3.37 -6.99
C LEU A 129 2.89 3.27 -7.19
N GLU A 130 2.25 2.49 -6.34
CA GLU A 130 0.80 2.40 -6.30
C GLU A 130 0.30 2.75 -4.90
N MET A 131 -0.86 3.39 -4.81
CA MET A 131 -1.41 3.86 -3.55
C MET A 131 -2.94 3.71 -3.51
N ASN A 132 -3.43 3.14 -2.40
CA ASN A 132 -4.83 3.17 -1.99
C ASN A 132 -4.97 3.98 -0.70
N TRP A 133 -6.02 4.80 -0.58
CA TRP A 133 -6.24 5.54 0.66
C TRP A 133 -7.71 5.61 1.11
N ILE A 134 -7.93 5.91 2.39
CA ILE A 134 -9.22 6.15 3.03
C ILE A 134 -9.13 7.45 3.83
N GLN A 135 -9.96 8.43 3.48
CA GLN A 135 -9.99 9.75 4.13
C GLN A 135 -10.81 9.74 5.43
N GLY A 136 -10.52 10.70 6.31
CA GLY A 136 -11.28 10.90 7.55
C GLY A 136 -11.02 9.80 8.59
N ILE A 137 -9.89 9.12 8.50
CA ILE A 137 -9.50 8.08 9.44
C ILE A 137 -8.59 8.71 10.48
N PRO A 138 -8.94 8.68 11.79
CA PRO A 138 -8.05 9.17 12.83
C PRO A 138 -6.82 8.26 12.99
N GLU A 139 -5.74 8.76 13.57
CA GLU A 139 -4.49 8.02 13.79
C GLU A 139 -4.66 6.77 14.68
N GLU A 140 -5.61 6.82 15.62
CA GLU A 140 -5.85 5.75 16.57
C GLU A 140 -7.34 5.44 16.77
N GLY A 141 -7.60 4.26 17.34
CA GLY A 141 -8.95 3.81 17.68
C GLY A 141 -9.43 2.62 16.85
N ALA A 142 -10.66 2.20 17.13
CA ALA A 142 -11.26 1.01 16.50
C ALA A 142 -11.51 1.21 14.99
N THR A 143 -11.93 2.41 14.58
CA THR A 143 -12.12 2.78 13.17
C THR A 143 -10.83 2.63 12.39
N THR A 144 -9.70 3.07 12.97
CA THR A 144 -8.38 2.99 12.36
C THR A 144 -7.92 1.56 12.17
N LYS A 145 -8.05 0.72 13.21
CA LYS A 145 -7.74 -0.72 13.11
C LYS A 145 -8.55 -1.38 11.99
N ARG A 146 -9.84 -1.04 11.88
CA ARG A 146 -10.71 -1.54 10.80
C ARG A 146 -10.27 -1.02 9.42
N ALA A 147 -9.87 0.25 9.32
CA ALA A 147 -9.40 0.84 8.07
C ALA A 147 -8.14 0.14 7.55
N TYR A 148 -7.12 -0.05 8.38
CA TYR A 148 -5.89 -0.74 7.97
C TYR A 148 -6.13 -2.21 7.65
N LYS A 149 -6.97 -2.92 8.42
CA LYS A 149 -7.39 -4.30 8.07
C LYS A 149 -8.12 -4.36 6.73
N ASN A 150 -8.96 -3.36 6.42
CA ASN A 150 -9.62 -3.27 5.13
C ASN A 150 -8.62 -3.00 4.00
N LEU A 151 -7.63 -2.13 4.20
CA LEU A 151 -6.57 -1.86 3.23
C LEU A 151 -5.77 -3.13 2.90
N GLU A 152 -5.40 -3.95 3.90
CA GLU A 152 -4.75 -5.24 3.64
C GLU A 152 -5.63 -6.18 2.82
N ARG A 153 -6.95 -6.19 3.09
CA ARG A 153 -7.90 -7.05 2.38
C ARG A 153 -8.16 -6.58 0.94
N ILE A 154 -8.07 -5.28 0.67
CA ILE A 154 -8.26 -4.69 -0.66
C ILE A 154 -7.12 -5.09 -1.61
N ASP A 155 -6.00 -5.55 -1.08
CA ASP A 155 -4.92 -6.08 -1.89
C ASP A 155 -5.10 -7.57 -2.21
N PRO A 156 -5.53 -7.88 -3.44
CA PRO A 156 -4.89 -8.95 -4.20
C PRO A 156 -4.39 -8.33 -5.51
N GLU A 157 -3.17 -7.80 -5.46
CA GLU A 157 -2.49 -6.90 -6.41
C GLU A 157 -3.05 -5.46 -6.40
N LEU A 158 -3.31 -4.92 -5.21
CA LEU A 158 -3.95 -3.63 -4.89
C LEU A 158 -5.44 -3.47 -5.24
N GLY A 159 -6.09 -4.56 -5.64
CA GLY A 159 -7.53 -4.61 -5.91
C GLY A 159 -7.87 -4.31 -7.36
N LYS A 160 -7.02 -4.77 -8.31
CA LYS A 160 -7.20 -4.79 -9.78
C LYS A 160 -8.09 -3.66 -10.33
N LYS A 161 -7.61 -2.42 -10.16
CA LYS A 161 -8.01 -1.15 -10.84
C LYS A 161 -9.41 -0.55 -10.58
N LEU A 162 -10.09 -0.88 -9.47
CA LEU A 162 -11.11 -0.10 -8.68
C LEU A 162 -12.44 -0.81 -8.34
N GLY A 163 -13.03 -0.40 -7.19
CA GLY A 163 -14.43 -0.63 -6.76
C GLY A 163 -14.84 0.11 -5.45
N SER A 164 -15.65 1.18 -5.61
CA SER A 164 -16.44 2.06 -4.70
C SER A 164 -15.99 2.53 -3.30
N LEU A 165 -14.91 2.03 -2.68
CA LEU A 165 -14.59 2.41 -1.28
C LEU A 165 -13.21 3.02 -1.05
N THR A 166 -12.35 3.05 -2.05
CA THR A 166 -10.99 3.62 -1.96
C THR A 166 -10.63 4.32 -3.26
N THR A 167 -9.77 5.33 -3.17
CA THR A 167 -9.18 5.96 -4.35
C THR A 167 -7.83 5.32 -4.61
N TYR A 168 -7.60 4.91 -5.86
CA TYR A 168 -6.41 4.19 -6.32
C TYR A 168 -5.64 5.03 -7.33
N TRP A 169 -4.32 5.07 -7.19
CA TRP A 169 -3.43 5.77 -8.11
C TRP A 169 -2.18 4.96 -8.42
N ILE A 170 -1.68 5.16 -9.63
CA ILE A 170 -0.40 4.64 -10.10
C ILE A 170 0.47 5.84 -10.46
N TYR A 171 1.69 5.84 -9.94
CA TYR A 171 2.71 6.83 -10.23
C TYR A 171 3.97 6.16 -10.76
N TYR A 172 4.67 6.88 -11.62
CA TYR A 172 5.94 6.45 -12.19
C TYR A 172 7.06 7.33 -11.65
N ARG A 173 8.20 6.71 -11.33
CA ARG A 173 9.38 7.44 -10.86
C ARG A 173 9.90 8.36 -11.97
N LYS A 174 10.28 9.59 -11.59
CA LYS A 174 10.88 10.60 -12.48
C LYS A 174 12.39 10.43 -12.60
#